data_AF-A0A9P5QH26-F1
#
_entry.id   AF-A0A9P5QH26-F1
#
_cell.length_a   1.000
_cell.length_b   1.000
_cell.length_c   1.000
_cell.angle_alpha   90.00
_cell.angle_beta   90.00
_cell.angle_gamma   90.00
#
_symmetry.space_group_name_H-M   'P 1'
#
loop_
_entity.id
_entity.type
_entity.pdbx_description
1 polymer ?
#
loop_
_entity_poly.entity_id
_entity_poly.type
_entity_poly.pdbx_seq_one_letter_code
_entity_poly.pdbx_strand_id
1 'polypeptide(L)'
;MHNYTLSLHHAIYLNNKNQQSISLEFDEWGTIKPGDVPLGPDFKKTLSLGYEGYPRFDYMLGPIFIQVSMSDFAKHNTDSARIQLAFQRGEKNEPNQIETYLDHMFGPGHSARIDEVSKRFVVTKNGERVSGFRIVYIQGRTGAPAHKGLVKSFPDVAQVSFEEIKEKLFKQ
;
A
#
# COMPACT_ATOMS: atom_id res chain seq x y z
N MET A 1 18.91 0.42 -18.72
CA MET A 1 17.88 0.44 -17.65
C MET A 1 17.92 -0.90 -16.96
N HIS A 2 18.08 -0.90 -15.64
CA HIS A 2 17.97 -2.13 -14.85
C HIS A 2 16.49 -2.25 -14.44
N ASN A 3 15.81 -3.29 -14.89
CA ASN A 3 14.46 -3.60 -14.46
C ASN A 3 14.56 -4.45 -13.19
N TYR A 4 14.05 -3.96 -12.07
CA TYR A 4 13.96 -4.72 -10.83
C TYR A 4 12.58 -5.36 -10.75
N THR A 5 12.55 -6.69 -10.76
CA THR A 5 11.32 -7.46 -10.54
C THR A 5 11.41 -8.20 -9.22
N LEU A 6 10.57 -7.83 -8.27
CA LEU A 6 10.38 -8.53 -7.01
C LEU A 6 9.03 -9.26 -7.05
N SER A 7 9.06 -10.56 -7.34
CA SER A 7 7.86 -11.41 -7.30
C SER A 7 7.66 -11.99 -5.90
N LEU A 8 6.60 -11.53 -5.22
CA LEU A 8 6.16 -11.99 -3.91
C LEU A 8 5.07 -13.05 -4.12
N HIS A 9 5.42 -14.32 -4.04
CA HIS A 9 4.55 -15.44 -4.42
C HIS A 9 3.64 -15.94 -3.29
N HIS A 10 3.93 -15.58 -2.04
CA HIS A 10 3.21 -15.99 -0.84
C HIS A 10 2.53 -14.80 -0.16
N ALA A 11 2.12 -13.78 -0.94
CA ALA A 11 1.24 -12.76 -0.42
C ALA A 11 -0.11 -13.41 -0.05
N ILE A 12 -0.40 -13.40 1.24
CA ILE A 12 -1.66 -13.91 1.80
C ILE A 12 -2.50 -12.69 2.13
N TYR A 13 -3.63 -12.52 1.44
CA TYR A 13 -4.62 -11.55 1.90
C TYR A 13 -5.05 -11.91 3.31
N LEU A 14 -5.18 -10.91 4.19
CA LEU A 14 -5.56 -11.14 5.58
C LEU A 14 -6.80 -12.03 5.69
N ASN A 15 -7.71 -11.98 4.72
CA ASN A 15 -8.90 -12.82 4.67
C ASN A 15 -8.71 -14.32 4.44
N ASN A 16 -7.47 -14.79 4.31
CA ASN A 16 -7.12 -16.20 4.12
C ASN A 16 -7.81 -16.85 2.90
N LYS A 17 -8.28 -16.03 1.93
CA LYS A 17 -8.86 -16.47 0.66
C LYS A 17 -7.95 -16.03 -0.48
N ASN A 18 -7.35 -17.03 -1.12
CA ASN A 18 -6.45 -16.96 -2.27
C ASN A 18 -5.07 -16.35 -2.01
N GLN A 19 -4.07 -17.22 -1.98
CA GLN A 19 -2.69 -16.86 -2.27
C GLN A 19 -2.65 -16.29 -3.68
N GLN A 20 -2.23 -15.04 -3.83
CA GLN A 20 -1.97 -14.42 -5.13
C GLN A 20 -0.54 -13.92 -5.14
N SER A 21 0.17 -14.14 -6.25
CA SER A 21 1.47 -13.51 -6.43
C SER A 21 1.29 -12.01 -6.64
N ILE A 22 2.01 -11.20 -5.88
CA ILE A 22 2.16 -9.77 -6.11
C ILE A 22 3.53 -9.57 -6.75
N SER A 23 3.55 -9.18 -8.02
CA SER A 23 4.78 -8.71 -8.66
C SER A 23 4.92 -7.21 -8.44
N LEU A 24 6.02 -6.81 -7.80
CA LEU A 24 6.47 -5.43 -7.72
C LEU A 24 7.55 -5.24 -8.79
N GLU A 25 7.21 -4.50 -9.84
CA GLU A 25 8.12 -4.19 -10.95
C GLU A 25 8.42 -2.70 -10.94
N PHE A 26 9.69 -2.34 -10.86
CA PHE A 26 10.13 -0.95 -10.83
C PHE A 26 11.49 -0.79 -11.53
N ASP A 27 11.66 0.34 -12.19
CA ASP A 27 12.86 0.67 -12.96
C ASP A 27 13.78 1.62 -12.16
N GLU A 28 13.22 2.36 -11.20
CA GLU A 28 13.90 3.45 -10.48
C GLU A 28 13.48 3.55 -9.01
N TRP A 29 14.30 4.22 -8.20
CA TRP A 29 14.05 4.56 -6.79
C TRP A 29 13.98 6.07 -6.61
N GLY A 30 13.06 6.56 -5.80
CA GLY A 30 12.89 8.00 -5.55
C GLY A 30 12.26 8.35 -4.21
N THR A 31 12.10 9.64 -3.96
CA THR A 31 11.35 10.18 -2.82
C THR A 31 10.30 11.14 -3.35
N ILE A 32 9.05 11.00 -2.92
CA ILE A 32 7.99 11.94 -3.29
C ILE A 32 7.96 13.07 -2.28
N LYS A 33 8.03 14.32 -2.75
CA LYS A 33 7.84 15.51 -1.92
C LYS A 33 6.56 16.24 -2.35
N PRO A 34 5.76 16.75 -1.40
CA PRO A 34 4.64 17.62 -1.73
C PRO A 34 5.11 18.88 -2.45
N GLY A 35 4.42 19.27 -3.52
CA GLY A 35 4.72 20.48 -4.29
C GLY A 35 5.61 20.27 -5.52
N ASP A 36 6.14 19.07 -5.73
CA ASP A 36 6.73 18.69 -7.02
C ASP A 36 5.62 18.56 -8.08
N VAL A 37 5.91 18.99 -9.31
CA VAL A 37 5.00 18.92 -10.48
C VAL A 37 4.45 17.49 -10.61
N PRO A 38 3.17 17.28 -11.01
CA PRO A 38 2.61 15.95 -11.16
C PRO A 38 3.57 15.04 -11.92
N LEU A 39 4.02 13.99 -11.26
CA LEU A 39 5.12 13.16 -11.76
C LEU A 39 4.72 12.43 -13.05
N GLY A 40 3.42 12.17 -13.23
CA GLY A 40 2.88 11.64 -14.47
C GLY A 40 2.93 10.10 -14.55
N PRO A 41 2.37 9.51 -15.60
CA PRO A 41 2.21 8.06 -15.71
C PRO A 41 3.53 7.28 -15.76
N ASP A 42 4.63 7.93 -16.12
CA ASP A 42 5.97 7.31 -16.21
C ASP A 42 6.51 6.89 -14.83
N PHE A 43 6.01 7.50 -13.75
CA PHE A 43 6.43 7.18 -12.38
C PHE A 43 5.68 6.00 -11.76
N LYS A 44 4.83 5.30 -12.52
CA LYS A 44 4.21 4.03 -12.07
C LYS A 44 5.25 2.96 -11.72
N LYS A 45 6.47 3.09 -12.25
CA LYS A 45 7.58 2.18 -12.05
C LYS A 45 8.68 2.74 -11.13
N THR A 46 8.39 3.81 -10.39
CA THR A 46 9.32 4.35 -9.39
C THR A 46 8.89 3.89 -8.01
N LEU A 47 9.75 3.14 -7.33
CA LEU A 47 9.53 2.81 -5.92
C LEU A 47 9.92 4.02 -5.08
N SER A 48 8.91 4.65 -4.49
CA SER A 48 9.03 5.93 -3.82
C SER A 48 8.94 5.77 -2.31
N LEU A 49 9.86 6.38 -1.58
CA LEU A 49 9.78 6.51 -0.12
C LEU A 49 8.63 7.46 0.25
N GLY A 50 7.86 7.07 1.26
CA GLY A 50 6.82 7.91 1.84
C GLY A 50 7.37 9.23 2.38
N TYR A 51 6.61 10.30 2.24
CA TYR A 51 6.98 11.61 2.77
C TYR A 51 6.77 11.67 4.29
N GLU A 52 7.51 12.52 5.00
CA GLU A 52 7.44 12.66 6.47
C GLU A 52 6.03 13.03 6.96
N GLY A 53 5.25 13.76 6.16
CA GLY A 53 3.83 14.05 6.43
C GLY A 53 2.85 12.88 6.20
N TYR A 54 3.34 11.72 5.77
CA TYR A 54 2.57 10.54 5.37
C TYR A 54 2.98 9.30 6.19
N PRO A 55 2.85 9.32 7.53
CA PRO A 55 3.49 8.34 8.43
C PRO A 55 2.93 6.91 8.33
N ARG A 56 2.00 6.64 7.41
CA ARG A 56 1.32 5.34 7.29
C ARG A 56 1.98 4.35 6.36
N PHE A 57 2.57 4.83 5.28
CA PHE A 57 3.15 3.98 4.25
C PHE A 57 4.61 4.33 4.11
N ASP A 58 5.46 3.32 4.24
CA ASP A 58 6.91 3.47 4.10
C ASP A 58 7.28 3.64 2.63
N TYR A 59 6.58 2.94 1.73
CA TYR A 59 6.83 3.00 0.31
C TYR A 59 5.55 3.01 -0.53
N MET A 60 5.66 3.55 -1.74
CA MET A 60 4.61 3.52 -2.74
C MET A 60 5.19 3.19 -4.12
N LEU A 61 4.48 2.37 -4.90
CA LEU A 61 4.83 1.99 -6.25
C LEU A 61 3.59 2.04 -7.13
N GLY A 62 3.48 3.06 -7.98
CA GLY A 62 2.25 3.31 -8.72
C GLY A 62 1.04 3.43 -7.76
N PRO A 63 -0.04 2.64 -7.93
CA PRO A 63 -1.18 2.60 -7.01
C PRO A 63 -1.03 1.59 -5.84
N ILE A 64 0.18 1.05 -5.62
CA ILE A 64 0.48 0.11 -4.53
C ILE A 64 1.08 0.88 -3.36
N PHE A 65 0.50 0.73 -2.18
CA PHE A 65 0.96 1.33 -0.93
C PHE A 65 1.53 0.24 -0.03
N ILE A 66 2.73 0.44 0.49
CA ILE A 66 3.50 -0.58 1.20
C ILE A 66 3.82 -0.07 2.60
N GLN A 67 3.47 -0.88 3.60
CA GLN A 67 3.78 -0.63 5.00
C GLN A 67 4.64 -1.78 5.53
N VAL A 68 5.74 -1.48 6.20
CA VAL A 68 6.72 -2.45 6.72
C VAL A 68 6.74 -2.35 8.23
N SER A 69 6.70 -3.49 8.93
CA SER A 69 6.79 -3.49 10.38
C SER A 69 7.34 -4.79 10.94
N MET A 70 8.08 -4.70 12.05
CA MET A 70 8.53 -5.87 12.82
C MET A 70 7.43 -6.48 13.68
N SER A 71 6.31 -5.77 13.88
CA SER A 71 5.16 -6.29 14.61
C SER A 71 4.23 -7.07 13.70
N ASP A 72 3.27 -7.81 14.25
CA ASP A 72 2.14 -8.29 13.47
C ASP A 72 1.19 -7.13 13.12
N PHE A 73 0.39 -7.29 12.06
CA PHE A 73 -0.53 -6.23 11.60
C PHE A 73 -1.50 -5.78 12.69
N ALA A 74 -1.94 -6.66 13.58
CA ALA A 74 -2.91 -6.30 14.61
C ALA A 74 -2.34 -5.36 15.65
N LYS A 75 -1.12 -5.65 16.08
CA LYS A 75 -0.36 -4.81 16.98
C LYS A 75 0.09 -3.52 16.30
N HIS A 76 0.40 -3.56 15.00
CA HIS A 76 0.84 -2.39 14.26
C HIS A 76 -0.30 -1.43 13.93
N ASN A 77 -1.50 -1.95 13.66
CA ASN A 77 -2.66 -1.16 13.25
C ASN A 77 -3.37 -0.51 14.45
N THR A 78 -2.63 0.21 15.30
CA THR A 78 -3.13 1.01 16.43
C THR A 78 -2.73 2.47 16.28
N ASP A 79 -3.33 3.35 17.07
CA ASP A 79 -2.93 4.77 17.18
C ASP A 79 -2.74 5.48 15.82
N SER A 80 -1.54 6.05 15.61
CA SER A 80 -1.10 6.73 14.39
C SER A 80 -0.61 5.79 13.29
N ALA A 81 -0.91 4.49 13.34
CA ALA A 81 -0.61 3.52 12.27
C ALA A 81 -1.86 2.80 11.73
N ARG A 82 -3.04 2.98 12.32
CA ARG A 82 -4.36 2.53 11.82
C ARG A 82 -4.61 2.87 10.34
N ILE A 83 -4.82 1.87 9.47
CA ILE A 83 -5.12 2.06 8.04
C ILE A 83 -6.32 2.99 7.83
N GLN A 84 -7.35 2.97 8.70
CA GLN A 84 -8.51 3.84 8.51
C GLN A 84 -8.16 5.32 8.40
N LEU A 85 -7.11 5.80 9.10
CA LEU A 85 -6.75 7.21 9.04
C LEU A 85 -6.21 7.59 7.65
N ALA A 86 -5.66 6.65 6.86
CA ALA A 86 -5.23 6.92 5.48
C ALA A 86 -6.40 7.16 4.51
N PHE A 87 -7.61 6.71 4.90
CA PHE A 87 -8.86 6.93 4.16
C PHE A 87 -9.71 8.07 4.73
N GLN A 88 -9.31 8.64 5.88
CA GLN A 88 -10.03 9.75 6.50
C GLN A 88 -9.64 11.06 5.82
N ARG A 89 -10.65 11.81 5.39
CA ARG A 89 -10.47 13.16 4.89
C ARG A 89 -10.19 14.13 6.04
N GLY A 90 -9.39 15.15 5.75
CA GLY A 90 -9.08 16.21 6.69
C GLY A 90 -10.27 17.12 6.97
N GLU A 91 -10.03 18.12 7.82
CA GLU A 91 -11.00 19.20 8.02
C GLU A 91 -11.32 19.88 6.68
N LYS A 92 -12.55 20.41 6.54
CA LYS A 92 -12.99 21.08 5.30
C LYS A 92 -12.94 20.19 4.04
N ASN A 93 -13.04 18.87 4.21
CA ASN A 93 -13.08 17.90 3.10
C ASN A 93 -11.79 17.86 2.28
N GLU A 94 -10.66 18.15 2.91
CA GLU A 94 -9.33 17.96 2.32
C GLU A 94 -9.12 16.49 1.90
N PRO A 95 -8.43 16.24 0.78
CA PRO A 95 -8.16 14.88 0.32
C PRO A 95 -7.49 14.05 1.41
N ASN A 96 -7.87 12.78 1.49
CA ASN A 96 -7.20 11.87 2.42
C ASN A 96 -5.80 11.50 1.91
N GLN A 97 -5.03 10.83 2.77
CA GLN A 97 -3.65 10.48 2.48
C GLN A 97 -3.46 9.70 1.15
N ILE A 98 -4.37 8.78 0.84
CA ILE A 98 -4.32 8.00 -0.41
C ILE A 98 -4.66 8.89 -1.60
N GLU A 99 -5.71 9.69 -1.48
CA GLU A 99 -6.15 10.65 -2.51
C GLU A 99 -5.02 11.63 -2.84
N THR A 100 -4.39 12.26 -1.84
CA THR A 100 -3.32 13.24 -2.08
C THR A 100 -2.12 12.63 -2.78
N TYR A 101 -1.70 11.42 -2.41
CA TYR A 101 -0.62 10.73 -3.11
C TYR A 101 -0.99 10.46 -4.57
N LEU A 102 -2.18 9.90 -4.82
CA LEU A 102 -2.60 9.54 -6.17
C LEU A 102 -2.80 10.78 -7.04
N ASP A 103 -3.32 11.87 -6.46
CA ASP A 103 -3.48 13.16 -7.12
C ASP A 103 -2.12 13.80 -7.47
N HIS A 104 -1.12 13.71 -6.59
CA HIS A 104 0.25 14.13 -6.91
C HIS A 104 0.87 13.29 -8.04
N MET A 105 0.67 11.96 -8.01
CA MET A 105 1.30 11.07 -9.01
C MET A 105 0.62 11.13 -10.37
N PHE A 106 -0.72 11.15 -10.39
CA PHE A 106 -1.52 10.91 -11.59
C PHE A 106 -2.45 12.07 -11.95
N GLY A 107 -2.33 13.20 -11.26
CA GLY A 107 -3.23 14.35 -11.40
C GLY A 107 -4.55 14.16 -10.62
N PRO A 108 -5.31 15.26 -10.44
CA PRO A 108 -6.46 15.31 -9.55
C PRO A 108 -7.62 14.39 -9.98
N GLY A 109 -8.55 14.18 -9.06
CA GLY A 109 -9.82 13.49 -9.30
C GLY A 109 -9.91 12.11 -8.66
N HIS A 110 -8.97 11.76 -7.78
CA HIS A 110 -9.05 10.50 -7.04
C HIS A 110 -10.03 10.59 -5.86
N SER A 111 -10.70 9.47 -5.61
CA SER A 111 -11.44 9.25 -4.38
C SER A 111 -11.07 7.89 -3.81
N ALA A 112 -10.76 7.84 -2.51
CA ALA A 112 -10.42 6.61 -1.80
C ALA A 112 -11.26 6.50 -0.54
N ARG A 113 -12.00 5.39 -0.38
CA ARG A 113 -12.79 5.12 0.82
C ARG A 113 -12.78 3.65 1.19
N ILE A 114 -13.10 3.35 2.44
CA ILE A 114 -13.46 2.00 2.88
C ILE A 114 -14.97 1.87 2.76
N ASP A 115 -15.44 0.88 2.02
CA ASP A 115 -16.86 0.59 1.90
C ASP A 115 -17.42 0.10 3.25
N GLU A 116 -18.47 0.74 3.76
CA GLU A 116 -18.96 0.47 5.11
C GLU A 116 -19.54 -0.94 5.27
N VAL A 117 -20.10 -1.49 4.18
CA VAL A 117 -20.77 -2.80 4.19
C VAL A 117 -19.76 -3.90 3.94
N SER A 118 -19.04 -3.84 2.83
CA SER A 118 -18.10 -4.90 2.42
C SER A 118 -16.74 -4.81 3.10
N LYS A 119 -16.44 -3.67 3.76
CA LYS A 119 -15.12 -3.33 4.33
C LYS A 119 -13.99 -3.29 3.32
N ARG A 120 -14.31 -3.29 2.02
CA ARG A 120 -13.36 -3.28 0.92
C ARG A 120 -12.88 -1.88 0.60
N PHE A 121 -11.67 -1.79 0.05
CA PHE A 121 -11.13 -0.53 -0.44
C PHE A 121 -11.76 -0.19 -1.79
N VAL A 122 -12.34 1.01 -1.88
CA VAL A 122 -12.90 1.56 -3.11
C VAL A 122 -12.09 2.78 -3.48
N VAL A 123 -11.27 2.63 -4.52
CA VAL A 123 -10.44 3.71 -5.04
C VAL A 123 -10.82 3.96 -6.49
N THR A 124 -11.14 5.21 -6.80
CA THR A 124 -11.60 5.64 -8.12
C THR A 124 -10.86 6.88 -8.58
N LYS A 125 -10.75 7.08 -9.89
CA LYS A 125 -10.35 8.33 -10.54
C LYS A 125 -11.49 8.76 -11.46
N ASN A 126 -12.06 9.94 -11.23
CA ASN A 126 -13.21 10.45 -11.99
C ASN A 126 -14.39 9.44 -12.07
N GLY A 127 -14.61 8.68 -10.99
CA GLY A 127 -15.67 7.67 -10.90
C GLY A 127 -15.28 6.28 -11.43
N GLU A 128 -14.18 6.13 -12.17
CA GLU A 128 -13.70 4.83 -12.66
C GLU A 128 -12.75 4.19 -11.65
N ARG A 129 -12.82 2.86 -11.46
CA ARG A 129 -11.94 2.17 -10.51
C ARG A 129 -10.48 2.26 -10.92
N VAL A 130 -9.61 2.61 -9.96
CA VAL A 130 -8.16 2.56 -10.15
C VAL A 130 -7.72 1.10 -10.20
N SER A 131 -7.34 0.63 -11.39
CA SER A 131 -6.81 -0.71 -11.58
C SER A 131 -5.49 -0.90 -10.83
N GLY A 132 -5.35 -2.03 -10.14
CA GLY A 132 -4.10 -2.39 -9.46
C GLY A 132 -3.89 -1.74 -8.09
N PHE A 133 -4.86 -0.98 -7.56
CA PHE A 133 -4.76 -0.47 -6.18
C PHE A 133 -4.60 -1.62 -5.17
N ARG A 134 -3.57 -1.50 -4.31
CA ARG A 134 -3.24 -2.49 -3.27
C ARG A 134 -2.66 -1.79 -2.05
N ILE A 135 -2.99 -2.30 -0.86
CA ILE A 135 -2.22 -2.03 0.36
C ILE A 135 -1.52 -3.34 0.74
N VAL A 136 -0.19 -3.29 0.82
CA VAL A 136 0.68 -4.41 1.15
C VAL A 136 1.33 -4.16 2.51
N TYR A 137 1.20 -5.11 3.41
CA TYR A 137 1.84 -5.12 4.71
C TYR A 137 2.97 -6.16 4.76
N ILE A 138 4.19 -5.71 5.00
CA ILE A 138 5.37 -6.55 5.12
C ILE A 138 5.68 -6.78 6.59
N GLN A 139 5.58 -8.03 7.05
CA GLN A 139 5.86 -8.41 8.42
C GLN A 139 7.30 -8.92 8.59
N GLY A 140 8.06 -8.23 9.44
CA GLY A 140 9.46 -8.52 9.77
C GLY A 140 9.70 -9.76 10.64
N ARG A 141 8.69 -10.22 11.40
CA ARG A 141 8.85 -11.33 12.35
C ARG A 141 8.29 -12.64 11.81
N THR A 142 9.05 -13.72 11.95
CA THR A 142 8.64 -15.10 11.65
C THR A 142 7.60 -15.60 12.66
N GLY A 143 6.47 -16.13 12.18
CA GLY A 143 5.42 -16.73 13.00
C GLY A 143 4.05 -16.67 12.30
N ALA A 144 3.16 -17.60 12.63
CA ALA A 144 1.83 -17.63 12.03
C ALA A 144 1.06 -16.31 12.31
N PRO A 145 0.52 -15.62 11.29
CA PRO A 145 -0.23 -14.39 11.49
C PRO A 145 -1.43 -14.60 12.42
N ALA A 146 -1.35 -14.11 13.66
CA ALA A 146 -2.45 -14.15 14.61
C ALA A 146 -3.45 -13.02 14.28
N HIS A 147 -4.15 -13.13 13.14
CA HIS A 147 -5.00 -12.05 12.60
C HIS A 147 -6.50 -12.30 12.69
N LYS A 148 -6.93 -13.29 13.48
CA LYS A 148 -8.30 -13.87 13.46
C LYS A 148 -9.47 -12.87 13.62
N GLY A 149 -9.24 -11.60 14.00
CA GLY A 149 -10.26 -10.54 14.02
C GLY A 149 -10.19 -9.50 12.90
N LEU A 150 -9.00 -9.11 12.42
CA LEU A 150 -8.82 -7.94 11.53
C LEU A 150 -9.10 -8.23 10.06
N VAL A 151 -9.09 -9.49 9.68
CA VAL A 151 -9.62 -10.02 8.42
C VAL A 151 -10.97 -9.43 8.06
N LYS A 152 -11.88 -9.32 9.05
CA LYS A 152 -13.25 -8.83 8.84
C LYS A 152 -13.27 -7.32 8.59
N SER A 153 -12.28 -6.60 9.10
CA SER A 153 -12.19 -5.14 9.01
C SER A 153 -11.40 -4.67 7.80
N PHE A 154 -10.47 -5.49 7.28
CA PHE A 154 -9.58 -5.15 6.16
C PHE A 154 -9.30 -6.36 5.27
N PRO A 155 -10.30 -6.86 4.52
CA PRO A 155 -10.14 -8.05 3.70
C PRO A 155 -9.14 -7.88 2.54
N ASP A 156 -8.85 -6.64 2.14
CA ASP A 156 -8.06 -6.33 0.94
C ASP A 156 -6.57 -6.02 1.22
N VAL A 157 -6.14 -6.07 2.48
CA VAL A 157 -4.70 -5.91 2.81
C VAL A 157 -3.99 -7.23 2.51
N ALA A 158 -2.97 -7.15 1.65
CA ALA A 158 -2.08 -8.26 1.37
C ALA A 158 -0.95 -8.29 2.38
N GLN A 159 -0.65 -9.44 2.97
CA GLN A 159 0.47 -9.61 3.88
C GLN A 159 1.59 -10.42 3.22
N VAL A 160 2.83 -9.96 3.38
CA VAL A 160 4.04 -10.59 2.89
C VAL A 160 5.02 -10.74 4.05
N SER A 161 5.73 -11.87 4.14
CA SER A 161 6.76 -12.06 5.17
C SER A 161 8.10 -11.44 4.73
N PHE A 162 8.87 -10.93 5.69
CA PHE A 162 10.21 -10.41 5.41
C PHE A 162 11.19 -11.49 4.96
N GLU A 163 11.02 -12.74 5.41
CA GLU A 163 11.82 -13.86 4.90
C GLU A 163 11.60 -14.07 3.40
N GLU A 164 10.36 -13.96 2.90
CA GLU A 164 10.11 -14.05 1.46
C GLU A 164 10.84 -12.96 0.67
N ILE A 165 10.87 -11.73 1.18
CA ILE A 165 11.63 -10.63 0.56
C ILE A 165 13.13 -10.94 0.61
N LYS A 166 13.62 -11.42 1.76
CA LYS A 166 15.04 -11.73 1.95
C LYS A 166 15.51 -12.85 1.04
N GLU A 167 14.72 -13.90 0.87
CA GLU A 167 15.02 -15.00 -0.05
C GLU A 167 15.06 -14.51 -1.50
N LYS A 168 14.14 -13.65 -1.91
CA LYS A 168 14.11 -13.13 -3.28
C LYS A 168 15.19 -12.10 -3.60
N LEU A 169 15.60 -11.29 -2.62
CA LEU A 169 16.57 -10.21 -2.83
C LEU A 169 18.02 -10.63 -2.57
N PHE A 170 18.26 -11.59 -1.67
CA PHE A 170 19.61 -11.89 -1.19
C PHE A 170 20.05 -13.35 -1.31
N LYS A 171 19.16 -14.29 -1.63
CA LYS A 171 19.54 -15.65 -2.03
C LYS A 171 19.43 -15.75 -3.54
N GLN A 172 20.50 -15.40 -4.24
CA GLN A 172 20.72 -15.79 -5.64
C GLN A 172 21.32 -17.19 -5.70
#